data_AF-A0A126NV28-F1
#
_entry.id   AF-A0A126NV28-F1
#
_cell.length_a   1.000
_cell.length_b   1.000
_cell.length_c   1.000
_cell.angle_alpha   90.00
_cell.angle_beta   90.00
_cell.angle_gamma   90.00
#
_symmetry.space_group_name_H-M   'P 1'
#
loop_
_entity.id
_entity.type
_entity.pdbx_description
1 polymer ?
#
loop_
_entity_poly.entity_id
_entity_poly.type
_entity_poly.pdbx_seq_one_letter_code
_entity_poly.pdbx_strand_id
1 'polypeptide(L)'
;MTLKQAMSKLDAAPVPKPSGFFDRFDDWCEAREPGYKAKEAQKAAARDKRRQERRAAVLKRFGSLDLVFALNPIEAALWKAATPFATRKVYRGWIGGAKTLTPFTVELGGSDEFRFLKTASPGCVDAIRSAWPMPAPLAKALAESRMWRDLSDDRQAFVDGEYRHHREVDARIELVEHELNTRPGTSWDDMQARFDWKRFEWERQWIDPTEESEDSIVSTLRRDFEMLRRIYDRPAQNGQAEGVTTNVIPSERRTNADKRRDVLSMLDAEPHLPDREIARRLGVSPQTVSNWRRRI
;
A
#
# COMPACT_ATOMS: atom_id res chain seq x y z
N MET A 1 -6.34 -26.62 36.23
CA MET A 1 -6.96 -25.54 37.03
C MET A 1 -8.45 -25.79 37.06
N THR A 2 -9.08 -25.71 38.23
CA THR A 2 -10.54 -25.89 38.35
C THR A 2 -11.26 -24.54 38.26
N LEU A 3 -12.52 -24.54 37.83
CA LEU A 3 -13.37 -23.34 37.74
C LEU A 3 -13.41 -22.56 39.08
N LYS A 4 -13.43 -23.29 40.21
CA LYS A 4 -13.39 -22.73 41.57
C LYS A 4 -12.09 -21.97 41.88
N GLN A 5 -10.96 -22.45 41.39
CA GLN A 5 -9.65 -21.79 41.54
C GLN A 5 -9.51 -20.56 40.63
N ALA A 6 -10.18 -20.55 39.47
CA ALA A 6 -10.24 -19.39 38.59
C ALA A 6 -11.13 -18.27 39.19
N MET A 7 -12.27 -18.64 39.78
CA MET A 7 -13.17 -17.68 40.44
C MET A 7 -12.58 -17.09 41.73
N SER A 8 -11.88 -17.89 42.55
CA SER A 8 -11.24 -17.39 43.78
C SER A 8 -10.13 -16.35 43.53
N LYS A 9 -9.55 -16.28 42.32
CA LYS A 9 -8.56 -15.25 41.96
C LYS A 9 -9.20 -13.94 41.47
N LEU A 10 -10.48 -13.96 41.12
CA LEU A 10 -11.25 -12.75 40.78
C LEU A 10 -11.68 -11.98 42.03
N ASP A 11 -11.86 -12.68 43.16
CA ASP A 11 -12.27 -12.05 44.44
C ASP A 11 -11.09 -11.52 45.28
N ALA A 12 -9.84 -11.75 44.85
CA ALA A 12 -8.68 -11.22 45.54
C ALA A 12 -8.54 -9.71 45.25
N ALA A 13 -8.56 -8.89 46.30
CA ALA A 13 -8.32 -7.45 46.18
C ALA A 13 -6.99 -7.20 45.44
N PRO A 14 -6.97 -6.32 44.42
CA PRO A 14 -5.77 -6.06 43.66
C PRO A 14 -4.67 -5.55 44.60
N VAL A 15 -3.50 -6.18 44.54
CA VAL A 15 -2.31 -5.70 45.26
C VAL A 15 -2.03 -4.27 44.79
N PRO A 16 -1.91 -3.28 45.70
CA PRO A 16 -1.68 -1.90 45.30
C PRO A 16 -0.37 -1.81 44.53
N LYS A 17 -0.43 -1.44 43.26
CA LYS A 17 0.75 -1.15 42.46
C LYS A 17 1.41 0.13 43.00
N PRO A 18 2.75 0.16 43.16
CA PRO A 18 3.44 1.40 43.47
C PRO A 18 3.20 2.40 42.33
N SER A 19 2.77 3.62 42.68
CA SER A 19 2.43 4.64 41.68
C SER A 19 3.66 5.06 40.90
N GLY A 20 3.69 4.78 39.60
CA GLY A 20 4.73 5.23 38.68
C GLY A 20 4.57 6.71 38.31
N PHE A 21 5.66 7.30 37.81
CA PHE A 21 5.68 8.68 37.31
C PHE A 21 4.59 8.97 36.25
N PHE A 22 4.19 7.95 35.48
CA PHE A 22 3.19 8.06 34.41
C PHE A 22 1.75 7.80 34.86
N ASP A 23 1.50 7.34 36.08
CA ASP A 23 0.13 6.99 36.53
C ASP A 23 -0.78 8.21 36.64
N ARG A 24 -0.21 9.42 36.65
CA ARG A 24 -0.94 10.70 36.63
C ARG A 24 -0.96 11.35 35.25
N PHE A 25 -0.41 10.71 34.21
CA PHE A 25 -0.36 11.30 32.88
C PHE A 25 -1.76 11.52 32.31
N ASP A 26 -2.64 10.53 32.43
CA ASP A 26 -4.02 10.66 31.95
C ASP A 26 -4.81 11.72 32.74
N ASP A 27 -4.56 11.86 34.04
CA ASP A 27 -5.13 12.92 34.88
C ASP A 27 -4.62 14.30 34.45
N TRP A 28 -3.33 14.41 34.14
CA TRP A 28 -2.72 15.64 33.64
C TRP A 28 -3.25 16.03 32.26
N CYS A 29 -3.41 15.07 31.34
CA CYS A 29 -4.02 15.29 30.04
C CYS A 29 -5.50 15.70 30.18
N GLU A 30 -6.27 15.03 31.04
CA GLU A 30 -7.68 15.38 31.30
C GLU A 30 -7.83 16.79 31.90
N ALA A 31 -6.91 17.19 32.78
CA ALA A 31 -6.90 18.55 33.33
C ALA A 31 -6.57 19.62 32.26
N ARG A 32 -5.80 19.25 31.22
CA ARG A 32 -5.39 20.15 30.13
C ARG A 32 -6.38 20.18 28.97
N GLU A 33 -6.95 19.03 28.62
CA GLU A 33 -7.96 18.80 27.58
C GLU A 33 -9.11 18.00 28.20
N PRO A 34 -10.14 18.67 28.76
CA PRO A 34 -11.31 17.99 29.30
C PRO A 34 -11.96 17.10 28.23
N GLY A 35 -12.21 15.84 28.58
CA GLY A 35 -12.69 14.80 27.65
C GLY A 35 -11.60 13.94 27.01
N TYR A 36 -10.31 14.17 27.30
CA TYR A 36 -9.20 13.36 26.79
C TYR A 36 -9.39 11.87 27.09
N LYS A 37 -9.69 11.50 28.33
CA LYS A 37 -9.90 10.10 28.74
C LYS A 37 -11.09 9.48 28.02
N ALA A 38 -12.17 10.24 27.84
CA ALA A 38 -13.33 9.77 27.11
C ALA A 38 -13.01 9.51 25.63
N LYS A 39 -12.24 10.40 25.01
CA LYS A 39 -11.75 10.26 23.62
C LYS A 39 -10.81 9.06 23.45
N GLU A 40 -9.87 8.86 24.36
CA GLU A 40 -8.96 7.70 24.33
C GLU A 40 -9.70 6.38 24.61
N ALA A 41 -10.66 6.38 25.54
CA ALA A 41 -11.53 5.23 25.78
C ALA A 41 -12.36 4.87 24.54
N GLN A 42 -12.90 5.88 23.82
CA GLN A 42 -13.60 5.66 22.56
C GLN A 42 -12.67 5.10 21.47
N LYS A 43 -11.45 5.63 21.33
CA LYS A 43 -10.45 5.10 20.39
C LYS A 43 -10.06 3.66 20.72
N ALA A 44 -9.84 3.36 22.00
CA ALA A 44 -9.53 2.01 22.45
C ALA A 44 -10.69 1.05 22.16
N ALA A 45 -11.93 1.41 22.50
CA ALA A 45 -13.11 0.62 22.20
C ALA A 45 -13.30 0.40 20.69
N ALA A 46 -13.02 1.41 19.86
CA ALA A 46 -13.06 1.29 18.41
C ALA A 46 -11.98 0.32 17.88
N ARG A 47 -10.74 0.38 18.41
CA ARG A 47 -9.66 -0.57 18.09
C ARG A 47 -10.02 -1.99 18.49
N ASP A 48 -10.57 -2.17 19.69
CA ASP A 48 -10.99 -3.48 20.19
C ASP A 48 -12.12 -4.07 19.34
N LYS A 49 -13.10 -3.24 18.97
CA LYS A 49 -14.16 -3.64 18.04
C LYS A 49 -13.60 -4.08 16.69
N ARG A 50 -12.72 -3.28 16.06
CA ARG A 50 -12.04 -3.65 14.80
C ARG A 50 -11.27 -4.96 14.93
N ARG A 51 -10.56 -5.15 16.05
CA ARG A 51 -9.81 -6.38 16.33
C ARG A 51 -10.75 -7.59 16.48
N GLN A 52 -11.88 -7.44 17.17
CA GLN A 52 -12.88 -8.50 17.31
C GLN A 52 -13.52 -8.87 15.97
N GLU A 53 -13.88 -7.88 15.15
CA GLU A 53 -14.39 -8.09 13.80
C GLU A 53 -13.38 -8.82 12.92
N ARG A 54 -12.10 -8.40 12.96
CA ARG A 54 -11.02 -9.10 12.24
C ARG A 54 -10.86 -10.53 12.74
N ARG A 55 -10.82 -10.77 14.06
CA ARG A 55 -10.75 -12.13 14.63
C ARG A 55 -11.88 -13.02 14.11
N ALA A 56 -13.12 -12.51 14.10
CA ALA A 56 -14.27 -13.25 13.60
C ALA A 56 -14.13 -13.57 12.10
N ALA A 57 -13.70 -12.61 11.28
CA ALA A 57 -13.45 -12.81 9.86
C ALA A 57 -12.34 -13.84 9.59
N VAL A 58 -11.24 -13.78 10.35
CA VAL A 58 -10.11 -14.70 10.24
C VAL A 58 -10.52 -16.11 10.66
N LEU A 59 -11.22 -16.29 11.79
CA LEU A 59 -11.72 -17.60 12.20
C LEU A 59 -12.71 -18.19 11.18
N LYS A 60 -13.54 -17.35 10.56
CA LYS A 60 -14.42 -17.80 9.47
C LYS A 60 -13.63 -18.29 8.25
N ARG A 61 -12.49 -17.65 7.93
CA ARG A 61 -11.67 -17.98 6.76
C ARG A 61 -10.81 -19.23 6.97
N PHE A 62 -10.18 -19.38 8.14
CA PHE A 62 -9.26 -20.48 8.43
C PHE A 62 -9.90 -21.65 9.17
N GLY A 63 -11.07 -21.45 9.78
CA GLY A 63 -11.83 -22.48 10.52
C GLY A 63 -11.42 -22.65 11.98
N SER A 64 -10.13 -22.54 12.30
CA SER A 64 -9.64 -22.61 13.69
C SER A 64 -8.44 -21.72 13.94
N LEU A 65 -8.17 -21.41 15.21
CA LEU A 65 -6.99 -20.66 15.61
C LEU A 65 -5.70 -21.40 15.22
N ASP A 66 -5.65 -22.72 15.39
CA ASP A 66 -4.47 -23.51 15.04
C ASP A 66 -4.12 -23.38 13.55
N LEU A 67 -5.13 -23.32 12.68
CA LEU A 67 -4.93 -23.16 11.24
C LEU A 67 -4.49 -21.74 10.84
N VAL A 68 -4.75 -20.71 11.67
CA VAL A 68 -4.22 -19.34 11.45
C VAL A 68 -2.70 -19.32 11.66
N PHE A 69 -2.20 -20.11 12.60
CA PHE A 69 -0.77 -20.16 12.97
C PHE A 69 -0.02 -21.34 12.34
N ALA A 70 -0.72 -22.27 11.68
CA ALA A 70 -0.09 -23.32 10.91
C ALA A 70 0.79 -22.72 9.79
N LEU A 71 1.94 -23.34 9.56
CA LEU A 71 2.82 -22.97 8.45
C LEU A 71 2.08 -23.24 7.14
N ASN A 72 1.95 -22.20 6.32
CA ASN A 72 1.48 -22.35 4.95
C ASN A 72 2.56 -23.03 4.08
N PRO A 73 2.25 -23.46 2.84
CA PRO A 73 3.22 -24.16 1.99
C PRO A 73 4.51 -23.38 1.72
N ILE A 74 4.43 -22.05 1.61
CA ILE A 74 5.59 -21.17 1.39
C ILE A 74 6.43 -21.12 2.67
N GLU A 75 5.82 -20.91 3.83
CA GLU A 75 6.50 -20.89 5.12
C GLU A 75 7.19 -22.24 5.40
N ALA A 76 6.54 -23.35 5.10
CA ALA A 76 7.11 -24.68 5.25
C ALA A 76 8.33 -24.90 4.33
N ALA A 77 8.26 -24.42 3.09
CA ALA A 77 9.38 -24.50 2.15
C ALA A 77 10.57 -23.64 2.61
N LEU A 78 10.30 -22.42 3.07
CA LEU A 78 11.29 -21.51 3.65
C LEU A 78 11.94 -22.11 4.89
N TRP A 79 11.14 -22.67 5.81
CA TRP A 79 11.62 -23.35 7.02
C TRP A 79 12.59 -24.49 6.68
N LYS A 80 12.25 -25.30 5.67
CA LYS A 80 13.09 -26.39 5.19
C LYS A 80 14.40 -25.86 4.61
N ALA A 81 14.33 -24.89 3.70
CA ALA A 81 15.50 -24.31 3.05
C ALA A 81 16.46 -23.60 4.02
N ALA A 82 15.91 -22.97 5.06
CA ALA A 82 16.68 -22.29 6.11
C ALA A 82 17.42 -23.25 7.05
N THR A 83 17.01 -24.53 7.12
CA THR A 83 17.48 -25.47 8.15
C THR A 83 19.01 -25.60 8.25
N PRO A 84 19.79 -25.66 7.15
CA PRO A 84 21.26 -25.73 7.23
C PRO A 84 21.93 -24.46 7.77
N PHE A 85 21.21 -23.35 7.81
CA PHE A 85 21.73 -22.01 8.15
C PHE A 85 21.10 -21.43 9.42
N ALA A 86 20.18 -22.16 10.05
CA ALA A 86 19.34 -21.67 11.14
C ALA A 86 19.79 -22.23 12.49
N THR A 87 20.13 -21.35 13.42
CA THR A 87 20.19 -21.70 14.84
C THR A 87 18.80 -21.54 15.43
N ARG A 88 18.22 -22.63 15.96
CA ARG A 88 16.85 -22.63 16.51
C ARG A 88 16.85 -22.83 18.02
N LYS A 89 15.97 -22.12 18.70
CA LYS A 89 15.64 -22.34 20.12
C LYS A 89 14.15 -22.64 20.25
N VAL A 90 13.73 -23.17 21.40
CA VAL A 90 12.31 -23.36 21.71
C VAL A 90 11.89 -22.23 22.64
N TYR A 91 10.87 -21.48 22.24
CA TYR A 91 10.29 -20.44 23.10
C TYR A 91 8.89 -20.84 23.55
N ARG A 92 8.52 -20.37 24.74
CA ARG A 92 7.16 -20.48 25.26
C ARG A 92 6.38 -19.25 24.82
N GLY A 93 5.74 -19.34 23.68
CA GLY A 93 4.87 -18.31 23.14
C GLY A 93 3.47 -18.34 23.74
N TRP A 94 2.75 -17.23 23.61
CA TRP A 94 1.32 -17.14 23.89
C TRP A 94 0.57 -17.01 22.56
N ILE A 95 -0.17 -18.04 22.17
CA ILE A 95 -1.03 -18.02 20.98
C ILE A 95 -2.46 -18.25 21.46
N GLY A 96 -3.35 -17.27 21.25
CA GLY A 96 -4.75 -17.30 21.70
C GLY A 96 -4.94 -17.64 23.19
N GLY A 97 -4.03 -17.16 24.04
CA GLY A 97 -4.10 -17.40 25.49
C GLY A 97 -3.59 -18.78 25.95
N ALA A 98 -3.13 -19.64 25.05
CA ALA A 98 -2.46 -20.90 25.38
C ALA A 98 -0.93 -20.77 25.32
N LYS A 99 -0.24 -21.47 26.22
CA LYS A 99 1.22 -21.59 26.20
C LYS A 99 1.62 -22.66 25.20
N THR A 100 2.18 -22.25 24.07
CA THR A 100 2.67 -23.17 23.04
C THR A 100 4.20 -23.14 23.01
N LEU A 101 4.82 -24.32 22.97
CA LEU A 101 6.25 -24.45 22.73
C LEU A 101 6.47 -24.53 21.23
N THR A 102 7.03 -23.47 20.65
CA THR A 102 7.27 -23.41 19.21
C THR A 102 8.76 -23.19 18.97
N PRO A 103 9.40 -23.98 18.08
CA PRO A 103 10.76 -23.69 17.66
C PRO A 103 10.78 -22.36 16.91
N PHE A 104 11.80 -21.55 17.14
CA PHE A 104 12.01 -20.28 16.46
C PHE A 104 13.49 -20.12 16.09
N THR A 105 13.73 -19.53 14.92
CA THR A 105 15.06 -19.23 14.42
C THR A 105 15.61 -17.99 15.15
N VAL A 106 16.66 -18.16 15.96
CA VAL A 106 17.33 -17.05 16.66
C VAL A 106 18.38 -16.37 15.78
N GLU A 107 19.00 -17.13 14.90
CA GLU A 107 20.07 -16.72 14.00
C GLU A 107 19.84 -17.40 12.66
N LEU A 108 20.03 -16.66 11.58
CA LEU A 108 19.87 -17.16 10.22
C LEU A 108 21.04 -16.69 9.36
N GLY A 109 21.77 -17.63 8.75
CA GLY A 109 22.85 -17.30 7.83
C GLY A 109 24.07 -16.65 8.49
N GLY A 110 24.29 -16.89 9.79
CA GLY A 110 25.42 -16.33 10.54
C GLY A 110 25.14 -14.99 11.25
N SER A 111 23.88 -14.55 11.27
CA SER A 111 23.49 -13.27 11.87
C SER A 111 22.16 -13.36 12.62
N ASP A 112 22.07 -12.66 13.74
CA ASP A 112 20.84 -12.41 14.48
C ASP A 112 20.27 -11.00 14.20
N GLU A 113 20.86 -10.24 13.27
CA GLU A 113 20.38 -8.91 12.92
C GLU A 113 19.08 -8.96 12.10
N PHE A 114 18.37 -7.82 12.05
CA PHE A 114 17.12 -7.66 11.33
C PHE A 114 17.29 -7.38 9.81
N ARG A 115 18.53 -7.27 9.31
CA ARG A 115 18.82 -6.91 7.90
C ARG A 115 19.43 -8.10 7.17
N PHE A 116 18.59 -9.06 6.79
CA PHE A 116 19.00 -10.34 6.23
C PHE A 116 19.90 -10.18 5.00
N LEU A 117 19.55 -9.32 4.03
CA LEU A 117 20.34 -9.21 2.79
C LEU A 117 21.71 -8.57 3.00
N LYS A 118 21.95 -7.91 4.13
CA LYS A 118 23.24 -7.27 4.43
C LYS A 118 24.16 -8.18 5.22
N THR A 119 23.62 -9.09 6.03
CA THR A 119 24.39 -9.84 7.01
C THR A 119 24.41 -11.34 6.79
N ALA A 120 23.42 -11.90 6.10
CA ALA A 120 23.36 -13.33 5.85
C ALA A 120 24.42 -13.78 4.83
N SER A 121 24.94 -14.98 5.02
CA SER A 121 25.83 -15.61 4.04
C SER A 121 25.16 -15.77 2.66
N PRO A 122 25.91 -15.64 1.55
CA PRO A 122 25.34 -15.79 0.21
C PRO A 122 24.58 -17.11 0.00
N GLY A 123 25.13 -18.22 0.53
CA GLY A 123 24.47 -19.53 0.45
C GLY A 123 23.12 -19.58 1.16
N CYS A 124 22.96 -18.84 2.27
CA CYS A 124 21.66 -18.72 2.94
C CYS A 124 20.68 -17.88 2.11
N VAL A 125 21.14 -16.77 1.52
CA VAL A 125 20.32 -15.93 0.63
C VAL A 125 19.82 -16.74 -0.57
N ASP A 126 20.69 -17.50 -1.20
CA ASP A 126 20.36 -18.35 -2.36
C ASP A 126 19.39 -19.47 -1.99
N ALA A 127 19.56 -20.09 -0.82
CA ALA A 127 18.66 -21.12 -0.31
C ALA A 127 17.24 -20.57 -0.08
N ILE A 128 17.10 -19.42 0.59
CA ILE A 128 15.80 -18.78 0.82
C ILE A 128 15.16 -18.34 -0.51
N ARG A 129 15.94 -17.72 -1.40
CA ARG A 129 15.47 -17.27 -2.72
C ARG A 129 14.95 -18.44 -3.57
N SER A 130 15.59 -19.61 -3.46
CA SER A 130 15.25 -20.82 -4.22
C SER A 130 14.20 -21.71 -3.55
N ALA A 131 13.87 -21.45 -2.29
CA ALA A 131 12.89 -22.23 -1.52
C ALA A 131 11.49 -22.20 -2.13
N TRP A 132 11.13 -21.06 -2.74
CA TRP A 132 9.87 -20.85 -3.44
C TRP A 132 10.13 -19.94 -4.65
N PRO A 133 9.51 -20.19 -5.83
CA PRO A 133 9.74 -19.37 -7.01
C PRO A 133 9.61 -17.87 -6.72
N MET A 134 10.59 -17.07 -7.13
CA MET A 134 10.51 -15.62 -6.98
C MET A 134 9.37 -15.08 -7.86
N PRO A 135 8.52 -14.18 -7.34
CA PRO A 135 7.38 -13.69 -8.06
C PRO A 135 7.81 -12.84 -9.27
N ALA A 136 7.26 -13.17 -10.43
CA ALA A 136 7.37 -12.39 -11.66
C ALA A 136 6.03 -12.48 -12.41
N PRO A 137 5.49 -11.35 -12.94
CA PRO A 137 6.04 -9.97 -12.98
C PRO A 137 5.98 -9.22 -11.63
N LEU A 138 6.37 -7.93 -11.57
CA LEU A 138 6.38 -7.11 -10.33
C LEU A 138 5.01 -7.06 -9.64
N ALA A 139 3.92 -7.13 -10.41
CA ALA A 139 2.56 -7.22 -9.85
C ALA A 139 2.39 -8.44 -8.91
N LYS A 140 3.02 -9.58 -9.23
CA LYS A 140 3.01 -10.75 -8.34
C LYS A 140 3.89 -10.55 -7.11
N ALA A 141 4.97 -9.79 -7.22
CA ALA A 141 5.83 -9.47 -6.09
C ALA A 141 5.08 -8.59 -5.08
N LEU A 142 4.34 -7.59 -5.58
CA LEU A 142 3.46 -6.78 -4.75
C LEU A 142 2.35 -7.61 -4.10
N ALA A 143 1.74 -8.53 -4.85
CA ALA A 143 0.73 -9.43 -4.30
C ALA A 143 1.28 -10.32 -3.17
N GLU A 144 2.49 -10.85 -3.32
CA GLU A 144 3.16 -11.63 -2.26
C GLU A 144 3.47 -10.77 -1.03
N SER A 145 3.95 -9.53 -1.21
CA SER A 145 4.18 -8.60 -0.09
C SER A 145 2.88 -8.27 0.67
N ARG A 146 1.78 -8.01 -0.04
CA ARG A 146 0.46 -7.80 0.56
C ARG A 146 -0.04 -9.02 1.31
N MET A 147 0.12 -10.22 0.74
CA MET A 147 -0.24 -11.47 1.40
C MET A 147 0.51 -11.64 2.74
N TRP A 148 1.82 -11.35 2.78
CA TRP A 148 2.58 -11.42 4.03
C TRP A 148 2.12 -10.42 5.08
N ARG A 149 1.72 -9.21 4.64
CA ARG A 149 1.13 -8.22 5.54
C ARG A 149 -0.23 -8.65 6.05
N ASP A 150 -1.11 -9.12 5.18
CA ASP A 150 -2.44 -9.62 5.56
C ASP A 150 -2.33 -10.77 6.56
N LEU A 151 -1.42 -11.73 6.31
CA LEU A 151 -1.16 -12.83 7.23
C LEU A 151 -0.62 -12.36 8.58
N SER A 152 0.27 -11.36 8.57
CA SER A 152 0.75 -10.73 9.80
C SER A 152 -0.39 -10.08 10.57
N ASP A 153 -1.22 -9.28 9.91
CA ASP A 153 -2.35 -8.59 10.53
C ASP A 153 -3.40 -9.59 11.08
N ASP A 154 -3.61 -10.70 10.37
CA ASP A 154 -4.48 -11.78 10.82
C ASP A 154 -3.97 -12.46 12.09
N ARG A 155 -2.67 -12.78 12.15
CA ARG A 155 -2.04 -13.39 13.33
C ARG A 155 -1.91 -12.40 14.48
N GLN A 156 -1.58 -11.15 14.17
CA GLN A 156 -1.52 -10.02 15.11
C GLN A 156 -2.84 -9.82 15.85
N ALA A 157 -3.98 -10.10 15.20
CA ALA A 157 -5.28 -10.00 15.86
C ALA A 157 -5.38 -10.91 17.10
N PHE A 158 -4.68 -12.06 17.16
CA PHE A 158 -4.81 -13.06 18.23
C PHE A 158 -3.70 -13.04 19.28
N VAL A 159 -2.77 -12.07 19.22
CA VAL A 159 -1.69 -11.94 20.20
C VAL A 159 -1.79 -10.62 20.97
N ASP A 160 -1.40 -10.65 22.25
CA ASP A 160 -1.45 -9.49 23.14
C ASP A 160 -0.17 -8.61 23.07
N GLY A 161 0.72 -8.90 22.12
CA GLY A 161 1.95 -8.15 21.83
C GLY A 161 2.17 -8.05 20.33
N GLU A 162 3.40 -7.74 19.90
CA GLU A 162 3.74 -7.71 18.48
C GLU A 162 3.91 -9.13 17.93
N TYR A 163 3.11 -9.48 16.92
CA TYR A 163 3.36 -10.66 16.12
C TYR A 163 4.52 -10.38 15.17
N ARG A 164 5.47 -11.33 15.11
CA ARG A 164 6.54 -11.33 14.12
C ARG A 164 6.53 -12.65 13.38
N HIS A 165 6.81 -12.59 12.08
CA HIS A 165 7.03 -13.80 11.31
C HIS A 165 8.29 -14.52 11.78
N HIS A 166 8.47 -15.76 11.35
CA HIS A 166 9.76 -16.42 11.54
C HIS A 166 10.83 -15.78 10.66
N ARG A 167 12.11 -15.83 11.07
CA ARG A 167 13.21 -15.13 10.38
C ARG A 167 13.34 -15.48 8.91
N GLU A 168 13.10 -16.73 8.53
CA GLU A 168 13.13 -17.16 7.13
C GLU A 168 11.99 -16.58 6.28
N VAL A 169 10.85 -16.24 6.90
CA VAL A 169 9.76 -15.52 6.27
C VAL A 169 10.10 -14.03 6.16
N ASP A 170 10.64 -13.41 7.22
CA ASP A 170 11.16 -12.03 7.15
C ASP A 170 12.23 -11.89 6.06
N ALA A 171 13.14 -12.86 5.94
CA ALA A 171 14.14 -12.93 4.88
C ALA A 171 13.51 -12.99 3.48
N ARG A 172 12.43 -13.75 3.31
CA ARG A 172 11.67 -13.80 2.05
C ARG A 172 10.97 -12.46 1.77
N ILE A 173 10.38 -11.84 2.77
CA ILE A 173 9.76 -10.51 2.65
C ILE A 173 10.82 -9.51 2.17
N GLU A 174 11.99 -9.47 2.81
CA GLU A 174 13.08 -8.57 2.41
C GLU A 174 13.55 -8.83 0.96
N LEU A 175 13.62 -10.09 0.53
CA LEU A 175 13.92 -10.45 -0.87
C LEU A 175 12.86 -9.94 -1.85
N VAL A 176 11.58 -10.12 -1.55
CA VAL A 176 10.47 -9.64 -2.40
C VAL A 176 10.44 -8.12 -2.47
N GLU A 177 10.62 -7.44 -1.33
CA GLU A 177 10.70 -5.99 -1.26
C GLU A 177 11.94 -5.45 -1.99
N HIS A 178 13.06 -6.17 -1.96
CA HIS A 178 14.23 -5.82 -2.75
C HIS A 178 13.90 -5.84 -4.24
N GLU A 179 13.26 -6.89 -4.76
CA GLU A 179 12.86 -6.95 -6.18
C GLU A 179 11.91 -5.81 -6.57
N LEU A 180 10.94 -5.46 -5.72
CA LEU A 180 10.04 -4.32 -5.96
C LEU A 180 10.79 -2.98 -6.05
N ASN A 181 11.89 -2.84 -5.32
CA ASN A 181 12.70 -1.63 -5.33
C ASN A 181 13.73 -1.59 -6.47
N THR A 182 14.32 -2.73 -6.87
CA THR A 182 15.51 -2.75 -7.74
C THR A 182 15.29 -3.34 -9.13
N ARG A 183 14.42 -4.35 -9.31
CA ARG A 183 14.24 -5.01 -10.62
C ARG A 183 13.68 -4.01 -11.64
N PRO A 184 14.27 -3.83 -12.84
CA PRO A 184 13.69 -2.94 -13.85
C PRO A 184 12.27 -3.34 -14.25
N GLY A 185 11.36 -2.37 -14.37
CA GLY A 185 10.04 -2.62 -14.93
C GLY A 185 10.13 -2.81 -16.44
N THR A 186 9.43 -3.83 -16.97
CA THR A 186 9.46 -4.18 -18.39
C THR A 186 8.13 -3.90 -19.10
N SER A 187 7.13 -3.46 -18.36
CA SER A 187 5.76 -3.22 -18.83
C SER A 187 5.10 -2.06 -18.07
N TRP A 188 3.99 -1.54 -18.61
CA TRP A 188 3.13 -0.59 -17.89
C TRP A 188 2.59 -1.16 -16.58
N ASP A 189 2.32 -2.46 -16.52
CA ASP A 189 1.85 -3.13 -15.31
C ASP A 189 2.94 -3.21 -14.23
N ASP A 190 4.21 -3.41 -14.63
CA ASP A 190 5.34 -3.35 -13.70
C ASP A 190 5.52 -1.95 -13.11
N MET A 191 5.31 -0.90 -13.92
CA MET A 191 5.35 0.48 -13.44
C MET A 191 4.19 0.78 -12.48
N GLN A 192 2.97 0.35 -12.81
CA GLN A 192 1.82 0.47 -11.90
C GLN A 192 2.09 -0.23 -10.57
N ALA A 193 2.61 -1.47 -10.61
CA ALA A 193 2.95 -2.23 -9.41
C ALA A 193 3.99 -1.49 -8.53
N ARG A 194 4.91 -0.73 -9.12
CA ARG A 194 5.88 0.08 -8.37
C ARG A 194 5.24 1.29 -7.69
N PHE A 195 4.31 1.98 -8.36
CA PHE A 195 3.52 3.04 -7.73
C PHE A 195 2.70 2.50 -6.56
N ASP A 196 1.99 1.39 -6.78
CA ASP A 196 1.18 0.73 -5.76
C ASP A 196 2.04 0.21 -4.60
N TRP A 197 3.27 -0.24 -4.87
CA TRP A 197 4.25 -0.59 -3.83
C TRP A 197 4.63 0.61 -2.97
N LYS A 198 4.94 1.78 -3.56
CA LYS A 198 5.29 2.97 -2.78
C LYS A 198 4.13 3.49 -1.94
N ARG A 199 2.91 3.43 -2.47
CA ARG A 199 1.70 3.73 -1.70
C ARG A 199 1.55 2.75 -0.53
N PHE A 200 1.65 1.46 -0.79
CA PHE A 200 1.54 0.44 0.25
C PHE A 200 2.64 0.56 1.33
N GLU A 201 3.88 0.89 0.93
CA GLU A 201 5.00 1.16 1.83
C GLU A 201 4.77 2.39 2.72
N TRP A 202 4.06 3.39 2.21
CA TRP A 202 3.65 4.56 2.98
C TRP A 202 2.51 4.23 3.95
N GLU A 203 1.47 3.58 3.48
CA GLU A 203 0.28 3.22 4.28
C GLU A 203 0.64 2.35 5.48
N ARG A 204 1.61 1.42 5.34
CA ARG A 204 2.04 0.52 6.42
C ARG A 204 2.76 1.22 7.59
N GLN A 205 3.16 2.49 7.45
CA GLN A 205 3.85 3.24 8.51
C GLN A 205 2.90 3.69 9.62
N TRP A 206 1.58 3.68 9.35
CA TRP A 206 0.56 4.16 10.27
C TRP A 206 -0.12 3.00 10.99
N ILE A 207 -0.26 3.12 12.32
CA ILE A 207 -0.93 2.11 13.17
C ILE A 207 -2.44 2.05 12.84
N ASP A 208 -3.04 3.21 12.63
CA ASP A 208 -4.43 3.38 12.22
C ASP A 208 -4.43 4.32 11.01
N PRO A 209 -4.43 3.80 9.76
CA PRO A 209 -4.50 4.65 8.58
C PRO A 209 -5.82 5.42 8.61
N THR A 210 -5.74 6.74 8.68
CA THR A 210 -6.92 7.62 8.62
C THR A 210 -7.27 7.90 7.16
N GLU A 211 -8.55 8.05 6.83
CA GLU A 211 -9.00 8.44 5.47
C GLU A 211 -8.36 9.76 4.99
N GLU A 212 -7.95 10.62 5.93
CA GLU A 212 -7.28 11.90 5.67
C GLU A 212 -5.81 11.77 5.22
N SER A 213 -5.22 10.57 5.25
CA SER A 213 -3.81 10.37 4.87
C SER A 213 -3.60 10.15 3.37
N GLU A 214 -4.64 10.21 2.53
CA GLU A 214 -4.47 10.22 1.07
C GLU A 214 -3.78 11.53 0.67
N ASP A 215 -2.46 11.46 0.49
CA ASP A 215 -1.69 12.54 -0.11
C ASP A 215 -2.26 12.86 -1.50
N SER A 216 -2.87 14.04 -1.60
CA SER A 216 -3.48 14.56 -2.83
C SER A 216 -2.54 14.49 -4.04
N ILE A 217 -1.23 14.56 -3.81
CA ILE A 217 -0.20 14.44 -4.84
C ILE A 217 -0.14 13.02 -5.38
N VAL A 218 -0.13 11.99 -4.51
CA VAL A 218 -0.11 10.57 -4.92
C VAL A 218 -1.35 10.23 -5.76
N SER A 219 -2.52 10.71 -5.34
CA SER A 219 -3.78 10.53 -6.08
C SER A 219 -3.80 11.28 -7.42
N THR A 220 -3.07 12.38 -7.55
CA THR A 220 -2.90 13.12 -8.81
C THR A 220 -1.93 12.39 -9.75
N LEU A 221 -0.75 11.99 -9.25
CA LEU A 221 0.24 11.22 -10.00
C LEU A 221 -0.34 9.92 -10.59
N ARG A 222 -1.21 9.23 -9.85
CA ARG A 222 -1.91 8.05 -10.36
C ARG A 222 -2.82 8.37 -11.55
N ARG A 223 -3.61 9.45 -11.45
CA ARG A 223 -4.50 9.88 -12.55
C ARG A 223 -3.69 10.28 -13.79
N ASP A 224 -2.58 10.98 -13.59
CA ASP A 224 -1.68 11.37 -14.68
C ASP A 224 -1.06 10.13 -15.35
N PHE A 225 -0.61 9.16 -14.55
CA PHE A 225 -0.05 7.91 -15.05
C PHE A 225 -1.08 7.10 -15.87
N GLU A 226 -2.32 6.96 -15.38
CA GLU A 226 -3.41 6.31 -16.11
C GLU A 226 -3.73 7.03 -17.43
N MET A 227 -3.70 8.37 -17.43
CA MET A 227 -3.91 9.17 -18.63
C MET A 227 -2.79 8.93 -19.66
N LEU A 228 -1.53 8.96 -19.24
CA LEU A 228 -0.38 8.69 -20.12
C LEU A 228 -0.43 7.28 -20.71
N ARG A 229 -0.78 6.28 -19.89
CA ARG A 229 -0.98 4.91 -20.36
C ARG A 229 -2.06 4.83 -21.45
N ARG A 230 -3.22 5.48 -21.23
CA ARG A 230 -4.30 5.53 -22.24
C ARG A 230 -3.88 6.24 -23.53
N ILE A 231 -3.05 7.27 -23.45
CA ILE A 231 -2.51 7.97 -24.63
C ILE A 231 -1.59 7.03 -25.42
N TYR A 232 -0.73 6.28 -24.72
CA TYR A 232 0.21 5.34 -25.34
C TYR A 232 -0.50 4.12 -25.96
N ASP A 233 -1.47 3.55 -25.25
CA ASP A 233 -2.21 2.35 -25.68
C ASP A 233 -3.26 2.65 -26.77
N ARG A 234 -3.52 3.92 -27.11
CA ARG A 234 -4.39 4.26 -28.24
C ARG A 234 -3.75 3.72 -29.52
N PRO A 235 -4.36 2.74 -30.21
CA PRO A 235 -3.88 2.35 -31.53
C PRO A 235 -3.93 3.60 -32.41
N ALA A 236 -2.89 3.82 -33.21
CA ALA A 236 -2.82 4.90 -34.17
C ALA A 236 -3.98 4.76 -35.17
N GLN A 237 -5.16 5.24 -34.79
CA GLN A 237 -6.29 5.35 -35.67
C GLN A 237 -5.99 6.52 -36.60
N ASN A 238 -5.73 6.14 -37.85
CA ASN A 238 -5.53 6.95 -39.04
C ASN A 238 -4.10 7.42 -39.26
N GLY A 239 -3.38 6.65 -40.07
CA GLY A 239 -2.15 7.07 -40.69
C GLY A 239 -2.37 8.33 -41.51
N GLN A 240 -1.61 9.37 -41.19
CA GLN A 240 -0.84 10.10 -42.19
C GLN A 240 0.54 10.34 -41.57
N ALA A 241 1.51 9.63 -42.14
CA ALA A 241 2.92 9.87 -41.90
C ALA A 241 3.27 11.27 -42.40
N GLU A 242 3.82 12.10 -41.51
CA GLU A 242 4.96 12.96 -41.81
C GLU A 242 5.45 13.64 -40.53
N GLY A 243 6.76 13.51 -40.28
CA GLY A 243 7.54 14.53 -39.57
C GLY A 243 7.40 14.61 -38.05
N VAL A 244 8.41 14.06 -37.38
CA VAL A 244 8.85 14.40 -36.01
C VAL A 244 8.66 15.90 -35.70
N THR A 245 7.97 16.25 -34.61
CA THR A 245 8.42 17.25 -33.62
C THR A 245 7.48 17.33 -32.40
N THR A 246 8.08 17.04 -31.24
CA THR A 246 7.86 17.63 -29.90
C THR A 246 6.44 17.76 -29.32
N ASN A 247 6.26 17.05 -28.20
CA ASN A 247 5.43 17.34 -27.03
C ASN A 247 4.79 18.74 -27.00
N VAL A 248 3.52 18.81 -27.38
CA VAL A 248 2.60 19.86 -26.93
C VAL A 248 1.34 19.15 -26.44
N ILE A 249 0.98 19.44 -25.20
CA ILE A 249 -0.29 19.13 -24.54
C ILE A 249 -1.42 19.21 -25.57
N PRO A 250 -2.35 18.23 -25.65
CA PRO A 250 -3.44 18.31 -26.61
C PRO A 250 -4.39 19.43 -26.21
N SER A 251 -4.11 20.64 -26.67
CA SER A 251 -5.20 21.55 -27.00
C SER A 251 -5.97 20.86 -28.11
N GLU A 252 -7.29 20.74 -27.95
CA GLU A 252 -8.18 20.31 -29.03
C GLU A 252 -7.82 21.10 -30.28
N ARG A 253 -7.13 20.47 -31.23
CA ARG A 253 -6.76 21.12 -32.49
C ARG A 253 -8.05 21.36 -33.26
N ARG A 254 -8.62 22.56 -33.12
CA ARG A 254 -9.76 23.02 -33.92
C ARG A 254 -9.44 22.78 -35.39
N THR A 255 -10.26 21.99 -36.06
CA THR A 255 -10.08 21.69 -37.48
C THR A 255 -10.33 22.95 -38.31
N ASN A 256 -9.85 22.97 -39.56
CA ASN A 256 -10.15 24.09 -40.46
C ASN A 256 -11.66 24.24 -40.73
N ALA A 257 -12.42 23.15 -40.63
CA ALA A 257 -13.87 23.17 -40.72
C ALA A 257 -14.52 23.89 -39.52
N ASP A 258 -14.04 23.63 -38.30
CA ASP A 258 -14.52 24.31 -37.09
C ASP A 258 -14.18 25.80 -37.14
N LYS A 259 -12.95 26.15 -37.54
CA LYS A 259 -12.54 27.55 -37.71
C LYS A 259 -13.41 28.28 -38.72
N ARG A 260 -13.76 27.63 -39.83
CA ARG A 260 -14.67 28.18 -40.84
C ARG A 260 -16.07 28.41 -40.25
N ARG A 261 -16.66 27.39 -39.61
CA ARG A 261 -18.00 27.48 -39.03
C ARG A 261 -18.12 28.67 -38.09
N ASP A 262 -17.15 28.82 -37.19
CA ASP A 262 -17.21 29.84 -36.16
C ASP A 262 -16.97 31.25 -36.74
N VAL A 263 -16.14 31.38 -37.78
CA VAL A 263 -15.98 32.65 -38.52
C VAL A 263 -17.28 33.04 -39.22
N LEU A 264 -17.94 32.11 -39.90
CA LEU A 264 -19.23 32.38 -40.57
C LEU A 264 -20.32 32.74 -39.57
N SER A 265 -20.40 32.03 -38.44
CA SER A 265 -21.36 32.31 -37.37
C SER A 265 -21.15 33.71 -36.76
N MET A 266 -19.89 34.14 -36.57
CA MET A 266 -19.59 35.45 -36.02
C MET A 266 -19.85 36.59 -37.02
N LEU A 267 -19.62 36.36 -38.32
CA LEU A 267 -19.95 37.33 -39.36
C LEU A 267 -21.47 37.52 -39.51
N ASP A 268 -22.25 36.47 -39.29
CA ASP A 268 -23.72 36.52 -39.32
C ASP A 268 -24.30 37.23 -38.08
N ALA A 269 -23.75 36.93 -36.89
CA ALA A 269 -24.21 37.53 -35.63
C ALA A 269 -23.77 38.99 -35.44
N GLU A 270 -22.53 39.33 -35.82
CA GLU A 270 -21.93 40.65 -35.58
C GLU A 270 -21.28 41.23 -36.85
N PRO A 271 -22.05 41.53 -37.91
CA PRO A 271 -21.50 41.92 -39.21
C PRO A 271 -20.74 43.26 -39.19
N HIS A 272 -21.01 44.11 -38.21
CA HIS A 272 -20.41 45.43 -38.06
C HIS A 272 -19.01 45.40 -37.41
N LEU A 273 -18.57 44.27 -36.86
CA LEU A 273 -17.25 44.17 -36.26
C LEU A 273 -16.12 44.21 -37.31
N PRO A 274 -14.98 44.84 -37.00
CA PRO A 274 -13.81 44.80 -37.86
C PRO A 274 -13.13 43.43 -37.87
N ASP A 275 -12.60 43.01 -39.02
CA ASP A 275 -12.01 41.67 -39.22
C ASP A 275 -10.91 41.31 -38.22
N ARG A 276 -10.15 42.31 -37.73
CA ARG A 276 -9.11 42.11 -36.70
C ARG A 276 -9.70 41.71 -35.36
N GLU A 277 -10.87 42.23 -34.99
CA GLU A 277 -11.52 41.92 -33.72
C GLU A 277 -12.16 40.52 -33.74
N ILE A 278 -12.80 40.16 -34.86
CA ILE A 278 -13.32 38.80 -35.09
C ILE A 278 -12.17 37.78 -35.06
N ALA A 279 -11.06 38.08 -35.73
CA ALA A 279 -9.86 37.24 -35.76
C ALA A 279 -9.27 37.01 -34.36
N ARG A 280 -9.18 38.07 -33.54
CA ARG A 280 -8.71 38.01 -32.16
C ARG A 280 -9.59 37.11 -31.29
N ARG A 281 -10.91 37.25 -31.38
CA ARG A 281 -11.88 36.46 -30.59
C ARG A 281 -11.86 34.98 -30.95
N LEU A 282 -11.64 34.66 -32.23
CA LEU A 282 -11.71 33.29 -32.74
C LEU A 282 -10.35 32.60 -32.88
N GLY A 283 -9.24 33.29 -32.61
CA GLY A 283 -7.89 32.75 -32.77
C GLY A 283 -7.53 32.40 -34.21
N VAL A 284 -7.96 33.20 -35.18
CA VAL A 284 -7.67 33.04 -36.63
C VAL A 284 -6.96 34.28 -37.19
N SER A 285 -6.42 34.22 -38.41
CA SER A 285 -5.80 35.43 -39.02
C SER A 285 -6.87 36.41 -39.53
N PRO A 286 -6.65 37.73 -39.44
CA PRO A 286 -7.56 38.73 -40.03
C PRO A 286 -7.80 38.52 -41.53
N GLN A 287 -6.79 38.02 -42.25
CA GLN A 287 -6.91 37.67 -43.68
C GLN A 287 -7.90 36.52 -43.91
N THR A 288 -8.00 35.57 -42.99
CA THR A 288 -8.98 34.47 -43.06
C THR A 288 -10.39 35.01 -42.96
N VAL A 289 -10.65 35.92 -42.01
CA VAL A 289 -11.96 36.57 -41.84
C VAL A 289 -12.32 37.40 -43.07
N SER A 290 -11.39 38.22 -43.56
CA SER A 290 -11.58 39.06 -44.76
C SER A 290 -11.88 38.25 -46.02
N ASN A 291 -11.25 37.09 -46.19
CA ASN A 291 -11.52 36.18 -47.30
C ASN A 291 -12.92 35.57 -47.24
N TRP A 292 -13.42 35.25 -46.05
CA TRP A 292 -14.78 34.73 -45.89
C TRP A 292 -15.82 35.83 -46.07
N ARG A 293 -15.59 37.03 -45.52
CA ARG A 293 -16.49 38.18 -45.69
C ARG A 293 -16.68 38.58 -47.16
N ARG A 294 -15.66 38.43 -48.00
CA ARG A 294 -15.77 38.68 -49.46
C ARG A 294 -16.50 37.59 -50.24
N ARG A 295 -16.72 36.42 -49.65
CA ARG A 295 -17.35 35.25 -50.28
C ARG A 295 -18.83 35.09 -49.92
N ILE A 296 -19.30 35.83 -48.93
CA ILE A 296 -20.70 35.97 -48.52
C ILE A 296 -21.23 37.21 -49.25
#